data_AF-A0A1Y5U4B1-F1
#
_entry.id   AF-A0A1Y5U4B1-F1
#
_cell.length_a   1.000
_cell.length_b   1.000
_cell.length_c   1.000
_cell.angle_alpha   90.00
_cell.angle_beta   90.00
_cell.angle_gamma   90.00
#
_symmetry.space_group_name_H-M   'P 1'
#
loop_
_entity.id
_entity.type
_entity.pdbx_description
1 polymer ?
#
loop_
_entity_poly.entity_id
_entity_poly.type
_entity_poly.pdbx_seq_one_letter_code
_entity_poly.pdbx_strand_id
1 'polypeptide(L)'
;MSQEFTIQQIADAAQLTRYQVEAWISRGHFKPENPVEPGKARKYTYHDAIKLGVLAEFSRLGLSPTVASMHTAHLFGYHDADSLLVICQGPVRVSETIEVVDEDGEIDHTFGRITRPSELWRIVEDPDVRSFAAINLGHTERRVKKTLGIA
;
A
#
# COMPACT_ATOMS: atom_id res chain seq x y z
N MET A 1 -0.30 -17.30 18.79
CA MET A 1 -0.08 -17.94 17.49
C MET A 1 -0.57 -16.98 16.42
N SER A 2 0.28 -16.55 15.49
CA SER A 2 -0.17 -15.76 14.34
C SER A 2 -1.02 -16.66 13.46
N GLN A 3 -2.30 -16.34 13.33
CA GLN A 3 -3.21 -17.07 12.46
C GLN A 3 -2.70 -17.02 11.02
N GLU A 4 -2.70 -18.17 10.34
CA GLU A 4 -2.26 -18.30 8.96
C GLU A 4 -3.45 -18.40 8.00
N PHE A 5 -3.30 -17.80 6.83
CA PHE A 5 -4.35 -17.74 5.81
C PHE A 5 -3.88 -18.39 4.49
N THR A 6 -4.85 -18.87 3.73
CA THR A 6 -4.66 -19.34 2.35
C THR A 6 -4.68 -18.18 1.37
N ILE A 7 -4.17 -18.39 0.14
CA ILE A 7 -4.22 -17.38 -0.91
C ILE A 7 -5.65 -16.93 -1.23
N GLN A 8 -6.62 -17.84 -1.15
CA GLN A 8 -8.03 -17.51 -1.39
C GLN A 8 -8.56 -16.54 -0.34
N GLN A 9 -8.29 -16.81 0.95
CA GLN A 9 -8.73 -15.95 2.05
C GLN A 9 -8.16 -14.53 1.96
N ILE A 10 -6.87 -14.38 1.66
CA ILE A 10 -6.27 -13.04 1.52
C ILE A 10 -6.72 -12.32 0.24
N ALA A 11 -7.02 -13.07 -0.84
CA ALA A 11 -7.56 -12.51 -2.07
C ALA A 11 -8.98 -11.97 -1.82
N ASP A 12 -9.83 -12.74 -1.14
CA ASP A 12 -11.18 -12.33 -0.76
C ASP A 12 -11.14 -11.09 0.17
N ALA A 13 -10.23 -11.07 1.15
CA ALA A 13 -10.05 -9.94 2.06
C ALA A 13 -9.60 -8.65 1.35
N ALA A 14 -8.78 -8.77 0.32
CA ALA A 14 -8.32 -7.66 -0.52
C ALA A 14 -9.29 -7.31 -1.67
N GLN A 15 -10.34 -8.11 -1.85
CA GLN A 15 -11.27 -8.04 -3.00
C GLN A 15 -10.52 -8.17 -4.33
N LEU A 16 -9.65 -9.16 -4.41
CA LEU A 16 -8.88 -9.53 -5.58
C LEU A 16 -9.23 -10.96 -5.99
N THR A 17 -8.99 -11.27 -7.26
CA THR A 17 -8.92 -12.66 -7.69
C THR A 17 -7.61 -13.28 -7.21
N ARG A 18 -7.61 -14.61 -6.98
CA ARG A 18 -6.39 -15.37 -6.73
C ARG A 18 -5.32 -15.11 -7.80
N TYR A 19 -5.73 -15.06 -9.07
CA TYR A 19 -4.84 -14.79 -10.19
C TYR A 19 -4.13 -13.44 -10.04
N GLN A 20 -4.84 -12.37 -9.67
CA GLN A 20 -4.21 -11.06 -9.45
C GLN A 20 -3.15 -11.11 -8.35
N VAL A 21 -3.43 -11.81 -7.24
CA VAL A 21 -2.46 -11.97 -6.14
C VAL A 21 -1.21 -12.72 -6.63
N GLU A 22 -1.36 -13.84 -7.32
CA GLU A 22 -0.24 -14.59 -7.89
C GLU A 22 0.56 -13.75 -8.89
N ALA A 23 -0.12 -12.96 -9.71
CA ALA A 23 0.51 -12.10 -10.70
C ALA A 23 1.27 -10.94 -10.06
N TRP A 24 0.81 -10.39 -8.93
CA TRP A 24 1.52 -9.36 -8.17
C TRP A 24 2.72 -9.91 -7.42
N ILE A 25 2.63 -11.15 -6.91
CA ILE A 25 3.77 -11.86 -6.34
C ILE A 25 4.85 -12.09 -7.41
N SER A 26 4.45 -12.62 -8.56
CA SER A 26 5.39 -12.93 -9.66
C SER A 26 6.11 -11.70 -10.21
N ARG A 27 5.46 -10.53 -10.18
CA ARG A 27 6.05 -9.26 -10.64
C ARG A 27 6.76 -8.47 -9.54
N GLY A 28 6.79 -9.00 -8.31
CA GLY A 28 7.45 -8.33 -7.18
C GLY A 28 6.68 -7.15 -6.58
N HIS A 29 5.45 -6.88 -7.00
CA HIS A 29 4.60 -5.84 -6.40
C HIS A 29 4.09 -6.22 -5.01
N PHE A 30 4.03 -7.52 -4.72
CA PHE A 30 3.67 -8.00 -3.40
C PHE A 30 4.64 -9.09 -2.97
N LYS A 31 5.28 -8.89 -1.81
CA LYS A 31 6.19 -9.87 -1.21
C LYS A 31 5.54 -10.43 0.06
N PRO A 32 5.01 -11.67 0.03
CA PRO A 32 4.49 -12.33 1.21
C PRO A 32 5.57 -12.47 2.28
N GLU A 33 5.19 -12.33 3.54
CA GLU A 33 6.13 -12.40 4.67
C GLU A 33 6.72 -13.79 4.85
N ASN A 34 5.88 -14.81 4.70
CA ASN A 34 6.31 -16.19 4.84
C ASN A 34 7.03 -16.67 3.57
N PRO A 35 8.16 -17.40 3.72
CA PRO A 35 8.87 -17.97 2.59
C PRO A 35 8.05 -19.06 1.87
N VAL A 36 8.47 -19.43 0.66
CA VAL A 36 7.93 -20.62 -0.01
C VAL A 36 8.58 -21.86 0.61
N GLU A 37 7.77 -22.86 0.90
CA GLU A 37 8.25 -24.21 1.22
C GLU A 37 7.96 -25.16 0.04
N PRO A 38 8.96 -25.88 -0.48
CA PRO A 38 8.75 -26.85 -1.56
C PRO A 38 7.69 -27.89 -1.21
N GLY A 39 6.78 -28.15 -2.15
CA GLY A 39 5.71 -29.15 -1.98
C GLY A 39 4.55 -28.73 -1.07
N LYS A 40 4.55 -27.50 -0.55
CA LYS A 40 3.47 -26.98 0.31
C LYS A 40 2.84 -25.72 -0.27
N ALA A 41 1.54 -25.58 -0.03
CA ALA A 41 0.85 -24.33 -0.30
C ALA A 41 1.39 -23.22 0.64
N ARG A 42 1.73 -22.06 0.07
CA ARG A 42 2.17 -20.89 0.85
C ARG A 42 1.07 -20.46 1.83
N LYS A 43 1.50 -20.11 3.03
CA LYS A 43 0.68 -19.52 4.11
C LYS A 43 0.94 -18.03 4.19
N TYR A 44 -0.10 -17.26 4.47
CA TYR A 44 -0.05 -15.80 4.51
C TYR A 44 -0.41 -15.28 5.89
N THR A 45 0.10 -14.11 6.23
CA THR A 45 -0.17 -13.47 7.53
C THR A 45 -1.36 -12.52 7.45
N TYR A 46 -1.82 -12.05 8.62
CA TYR A 46 -2.77 -10.94 8.67
C TYR A 46 -2.20 -9.67 8.02
N HIS A 47 -0.90 -9.40 8.20
CA HIS A 47 -0.25 -8.22 7.65
C HIS A 47 -0.12 -8.31 6.12
N ASP A 48 0.09 -9.51 5.56
CA ASP A 48 -0.02 -9.77 4.12
C ASP A 48 -1.38 -9.33 3.57
N ALA A 49 -2.48 -9.67 4.26
CA ALA A 49 -3.83 -9.28 3.85
C ALA A 49 -4.05 -7.76 3.92
N ILE A 50 -3.49 -7.07 4.92
CA ILE A 50 -3.54 -5.61 5.03
C ILE A 50 -2.76 -4.95 3.87
N LYS A 51 -1.52 -5.39 3.62
CA LYS A 51 -0.69 -4.88 2.51
C LYS A 51 -1.39 -5.06 1.16
N LEU A 52 -1.96 -6.23 0.91
CA LEU A 52 -2.73 -6.49 -0.31
C LEU A 52 -3.99 -5.64 -0.40
N GLY A 53 -4.71 -5.45 0.70
CA GLY A 53 -5.87 -4.57 0.76
C GLY A 53 -5.53 -3.14 0.37
N VAL A 54 -4.44 -2.59 0.93
CA VAL A 54 -3.92 -1.26 0.60
C VAL A 54 -3.50 -1.16 -0.87
N LEU A 55 -2.73 -2.13 -1.34
CA LEU A 55 -2.28 -2.20 -2.73
C LEU A 55 -3.46 -2.23 -3.71
N ALA A 56 -4.52 -2.97 -3.36
CA ALA A 56 -5.74 -3.07 -4.15
C ALA A 56 -6.56 -1.78 -4.17
N GLU A 57 -6.68 -1.07 -3.04
CA GLU A 57 -7.37 0.23 -3.00
C GLU A 57 -6.68 1.26 -3.89
N PHE A 58 -5.37 1.41 -3.78
CA PHE A 58 -4.64 2.34 -4.64
C PHE A 58 -4.68 1.95 -6.12
N SER A 59 -4.64 0.65 -6.42
CA SER A 59 -4.82 0.16 -7.78
C SER A 59 -6.20 0.53 -8.35
N ARG A 60 -7.26 0.48 -7.54
CA ARG A 60 -8.61 0.94 -7.92
C ARG A 60 -8.69 2.46 -8.14
N LEU A 61 -7.86 3.23 -7.45
CA LEU A 61 -7.72 4.69 -7.65
C LEU A 61 -6.82 5.05 -8.84
N GLY A 62 -6.31 4.06 -9.59
CA GLY A 62 -5.52 4.28 -10.79
C GLY A 62 -4.01 4.32 -10.59
N LEU A 63 -3.51 4.13 -9.36
CA LEU A 63 -2.07 4.01 -9.14
C LEU A 63 -1.58 2.65 -9.64
N SER A 64 -0.42 2.63 -10.28
CA SER A 64 0.18 1.35 -10.68
C SER A 64 0.53 0.51 -9.44
N PRO A 65 0.40 -0.83 -9.49
CA PRO A 65 0.82 -1.70 -8.39
C PRO A 65 2.31 -1.51 -8.03
N THR A 66 3.16 -1.19 -9.00
CA THR A 66 4.57 -0.83 -8.77
C THR A 66 4.69 0.34 -7.81
N VAL A 67 4.03 1.47 -8.10
CA VAL A 67 4.07 2.67 -7.27
C VAL A 67 3.46 2.40 -5.90
N ALA A 68 2.25 1.85 -5.87
CA ALA A 68 1.53 1.62 -4.62
C ALA A 68 2.29 0.67 -3.68
N SER A 69 2.96 -0.36 -4.23
CA SER A 69 3.73 -1.33 -3.44
C SER A 69 4.87 -0.70 -2.63
N MET A 70 5.50 0.36 -3.15
CA MET A 70 6.60 1.07 -2.48
C MET A 70 6.18 1.67 -1.14
N HIS A 71 4.88 1.94 -0.97
CA HIS A 71 4.32 2.63 0.20
C HIS A 71 3.61 1.66 1.18
N THR A 72 3.77 0.35 1.02
CA THR A 72 3.12 -0.67 1.89
C THR A 72 4.02 -1.27 2.97
N ALA A 73 5.31 -0.89 3.02
CA ALA A 73 6.28 -1.51 3.92
C ALA A 73 6.04 -1.18 5.41
N HIS A 74 5.57 0.05 5.70
CA HIS A 74 5.42 0.57 7.05
C HIS A 74 4.03 1.13 7.27
N LEU A 75 3.04 0.23 7.37
CA LEU A 75 1.65 0.59 7.67
C LEU A 75 1.44 0.64 9.19
N PHE A 76 0.92 1.76 9.68
CA PHE A 76 0.51 1.90 11.07
C PHE A 76 -0.78 2.73 11.17
N GLY A 77 -1.50 2.52 12.27
CA GLY A 77 -2.70 3.28 12.61
C GLY A 77 -2.46 4.18 13.84
N TYR A 78 -3.21 5.27 13.94
CA TYR A 78 -3.33 6.01 15.20
C TYR A 78 -4.27 5.23 16.14
N HIS A 79 -3.97 5.24 17.44
CA HIS A 79 -4.78 4.51 18.41
C HIS A 79 -6.13 5.17 18.71
N ASP A 80 -6.20 6.49 18.56
CA ASP A 80 -7.32 7.36 18.94
C ASP A 80 -8.17 7.83 17.75
N ALA A 81 -7.75 7.53 16.53
CA ALA A 81 -8.42 8.00 15.31
C ALA A 81 -8.19 7.05 14.14
N ASP A 82 -9.08 7.09 13.14
CA ASP A 82 -8.81 6.46 11.84
C ASP A 82 -7.55 7.08 11.21
N SER A 83 -6.79 6.27 10.46
CA SER A 83 -5.61 6.71 9.71
C SER A 83 -5.88 6.70 8.20
N LEU A 84 -5.40 7.73 7.52
CA LEU A 84 -5.30 7.75 6.07
C LEU A 84 -3.87 7.42 5.66
N LEU A 85 -3.71 6.54 4.68
CA LEU A 85 -2.47 6.48 3.91
C LEU A 85 -2.67 7.33 2.67
N VAL A 86 -1.76 8.27 2.45
CA VAL A 86 -1.78 9.23 1.35
C VAL A 86 -0.50 9.02 0.54
N ILE A 87 -0.64 8.72 -0.74
CA ILE A 87 0.47 8.70 -1.70
C ILE A 87 0.39 10.01 -2.47
N CYS A 88 1.40 10.85 -2.30
CA CYS A 88 1.53 12.12 -3.00
C CYS A 88 2.49 11.97 -4.18
N GLN A 89 2.34 12.84 -5.18
CA GLN A 89 3.30 13.05 -6.25
C GLN A 89 3.73 14.52 -6.24
N GLY A 90 5.03 14.75 -6.38
CA GLY A 90 5.60 16.09 -6.35
C GLY A 90 7.06 16.12 -6.80
N PRO A 91 7.63 17.33 -6.97
CA PRO A 91 9.03 17.49 -7.34
C PRO A 91 9.95 16.99 -6.21
N VAL A 92 11.08 16.38 -6.59
CA VAL A 92 12.14 16.07 -5.62
C VAL A 92 13.15 17.19 -5.60
N ARG A 93 13.35 17.76 -4.41
CA ARG A 93 14.56 18.55 -4.12
C ARG A 93 15.70 17.56 -3.90
N VAL A 94 16.36 17.17 -4.99
CA VAL A 94 17.60 16.38 -4.92
C VAL A 94 18.67 17.29 -4.35
N SER A 95 18.92 17.21 -3.05
CA SER A 95 20.16 17.75 -2.50
C SER A 95 21.31 16.95 -3.09
N GLU A 96 22.07 17.59 -3.98
CA GLU A 96 23.40 17.23 -4.50
C GLU A 96 23.57 15.77 -5.00
N THR A 97 23.85 15.64 -6.31
CA THR A 97 24.38 14.44 -7.01
C THR A 97 23.35 13.46 -7.58
N ILE A 98 22.90 13.67 -8.83
CA ILE A 98 23.22 12.87 -10.04
C ILE A 98 22.41 13.40 -11.23
N GLU A 99 23.12 13.55 -12.35
CA GLU A 99 22.72 14.05 -13.65
C GLU A 99 21.85 13.03 -14.42
N VAL A 100 20.56 13.32 -14.62
CA VAL A 100 19.89 13.23 -15.94
C VAL A 100 18.75 14.25 -15.90
N VAL A 101 19.06 15.45 -16.38
CA VAL A 101 18.17 16.62 -16.40
C VAL A 101 17.66 16.74 -17.83
N ASP A 102 16.37 16.48 -18.06
CA ASP A 102 15.70 17.03 -19.24
C ASP A 102 15.49 18.53 -19.00
N GLU A 103 15.34 19.36 -20.03
CA GLU A 103 15.66 20.81 -19.98
C GLU A 103 14.92 21.69 -18.92
N ASP A 104 13.94 21.17 -18.16
CA ASP A 104 13.28 21.78 -16.97
C ASP A 104 13.43 20.96 -15.64
N GLY A 105 14.12 19.82 -15.67
CA GLY A 105 14.79 19.15 -14.55
C GLY A 105 14.00 18.51 -13.42
N GLU A 106 12.67 18.49 -13.45
CA GLU A 106 11.88 17.90 -12.36
C GLU A 106 11.35 16.50 -12.73
N ILE A 107 11.96 15.47 -12.16
CA ILE A 107 11.37 14.12 -12.13
C ILE A 107 10.33 14.13 -10.99
N ASP A 108 9.07 13.84 -11.31
CA ASP A 108 8.05 13.62 -10.29
C ASP A 108 8.31 12.31 -9.55
N HIS A 109 8.37 12.38 -8.23
CA HIS A 109 8.44 11.18 -7.38
C HIS A 109 7.21 11.04 -6.51
N THR A 110 6.94 9.80 -6.12
CA THR A 110 5.87 9.50 -5.17
C THR A 110 6.40 9.33 -3.77
N PHE A 111 5.72 9.90 -2.79
CA PHE A 111 6.03 9.73 -1.37
C PHE A 111 4.77 9.43 -0.57
N GLY A 112 4.91 8.52 0.40
CA GLY A 112 3.82 8.08 1.25
C GLY A 112 3.81 8.83 2.58
N ARG A 113 2.63 9.22 3.05
CA ARG A 113 2.41 9.79 4.38
C ARG A 113 1.20 9.12 5.02
N ILE A 114 1.32 8.76 6.30
CA ILE A 114 0.17 8.39 7.12
C ILE A 114 -0.25 9.63 7.90
N THR A 115 -1.53 9.98 7.83
CA THR A 115 -2.08 11.18 8.46
C THR A 115 -3.47 10.93 9.04
N ARG A 116 -3.90 11.79 9.95
CA ARG A 116 -5.27 11.80 10.45
C ARG A 116 -6.19 12.45 9.40
N PRO A 117 -7.46 12.03 9.28
CA PRO A 117 -8.41 12.73 8.42
C PRO A 117 -8.51 14.24 8.69
N SER A 118 -8.41 14.64 9.96
CA SER A 118 -8.42 16.05 10.38
C SER A 118 -7.19 16.85 9.96
N GLU A 119 -6.12 16.19 9.50
CA GLU A 119 -4.86 16.80 9.08
C GLU A 119 -4.64 16.72 7.56
N LEU A 120 -5.59 16.15 6.82
CA LEU A 120 -5.47 16.00 5.36
C LEU A 120 -5.29 17.35 4.63
N TRP A 121 -5.85 18.43 5.18
CA TRP A 121 -5.67 19.78 4.64
C TRP A 121 -4.19 20.19 4.52
N ARG A 122 -3.31 19.66 5.38
CA ARG A 122 -1.86 19.91 5.30
C ARG A 122 -1.21 19.33 4.04
N ILE A 123 -1.81 18.30 3.45
CA ILE A 123 -1.36 17.75 2.15
C ILE A 123 -1.85 18.66 1.02
N VAL A 124 -3.07 19.20 1.14
CA VAL A 124 -3.67 20.09 0.14
C VAL A 124 -2.95 21.43 0.08
N GLU A 125 -2.49 21.94 1.23
CA GLU A 125 -1.74 23.21 1.31
C GLU A 125 -0.24 23.08 1.02
N ASP A 126 0.28 21.85 0.87
CA ASP A 126 1.69 21.62 0.60
C ASP A 126 2.02 22.01 -0.86
N PRO A 127 2.82 23.07 -1.10
CA PRO A 127 3.11 23.53 -2.44
C PRO A 127 3.96 22.53 -3.24
N ASP A 128 4.64 21.60 -2.56
CA ASP A 128 5.42 20.53 -3.20
C ASP A 128 4.52 19.31 -3.51
N VAL A 129 3.21 19.35 -3.25
CA VAL A 129 2.25 18.30 -3.66
C VAL A 129 1.49 18.73 -4.91
N ARG A 130 1.71 18.02 -6.03
CA ARG A 130 1.00 18.24 -7.31
C ARG A 130 -0.30 17.46 -7.39
N SER A 131 -0.27 16.24 -6.87
CA SER A 131 -1.43 15.36 -6.81
C SER A 131 -1.28 14.38 -5.65
N PHE A 132 -2.39 13.84 -5.18
CA PHE A 132 -2.37 12.78 -4.17
C PHE A 132 -3.56 11.84 -4.32
N ALA A 133 -3.39 10.62 -3.83
CA ALA A 133 -4.47 9.67 -3.57
C ALA A 133 -4.44 9.27 -2.10
N ALA A 134 -5.62 9.15 -1.49
CA ALA A 134 -5.75 8.80 -0.08
C ALA A 134 -6.71 7.63 0.10
N ILE A 135 -6.36 6.71 1.00
CA ILE A 135 -7.23 5.60 1.41
C ILE A 135 -7.34 5.56 2.93
N ASN A 136 -8.48 5.10 3.46
CA ASN A 136 -8.67 4.91 4.89
C ASN A 136 -8.14 3.53 5.31
N LEU A 137 -7.06 3.51 6.09
CA LEU A 137 -6.44 2.30 6.62
C LEU A 137 -7.34 1.58 7.61
N GLY A 138 -8.04 2.30 8.48
CA GLY A 138 -8.99 1.71 9.44
C GLY A 138 -10.16 1.00 8.74
N HIS A 139 -10.65 1.56 7.63
CA HIS A 139 -11.65 0.88 6.80
C HIS A 139 -11.10 -0.39 6.15
N THR A 140 -9.89 -0.32 5.59
CA THR A 140 -9.20 -1.49 5.02
C THR A 140 -9.01 -2.58 6.07
N GLU A 141 -8.56 -2.21 7.27
CA GLU A 141 -8.33 -3.12 8.38
C GLU A 141 -9.63 -3.78 8.85
N ARG A 142 -10.68 -3.00 9.10
CA ARG A 142 -12.00 -3.52 9.49
C ARG A 142 -12.55 -4.51 8.46
N ARG A 143 -12.40 -4.21 7.16
CA ARG A 143 -12.79 -5.13 6.08
C ARG A 143 -12.00 -6.43 6.16
N VAL A 144 -10.67 -6.34 6.23
CA VAL A 144 -9.80 -7.53 6.29
C VAL A 144 -10.13 -8.39 7.51
N LYS A 145 -10.26 -7.79 8.70
CA LYS A 145 -10.67 -8.50 9.93
C LYS A 145 -12.01 -9.21 9.75
N LYS A 146 -13.02 -8.50 9.24
CA LYS A 146 -14.35 -9.06 9.00
C LYS A 146 -14.32 -10.25 8.05
N THR A 147 -13.61 -10.14 6.92
CA THR A 147 -13.53 -11.21 5.92
C THR A 147 -12.75 -12.42 6.43
N LEU A 148 -11.70 -12.20 7.22
CA LEU A 148 -10.86 -13.26 7.78
C LEU A 148 -11.43 -13.88 9.07
N GLY A 149 -12.52 -13.34 9.61
CA GLY A 149 -13.13 -13.80 10.87
C GLY A 149 -12.26 -13.51 12.09
N ILE A 150 -11.49 -12.42 12.07
CA ILE A 150 -10.64 -11.98 13.18
C ILE A 150 -11.44 -11.00 14.04
N ALA A 151 -11.51 -11.27 15.35
CA ALA A 151 -12.17 -10.43 16.34
C ALA A 151 -11.39 -9.13 16.61
#